data_AF-A0A099SBC5-F1
#
_entry.id   AF-A0A099SBC5-F1
#
_cell.length_a   1.000
_cell.length_b   1.000
_cell.length_c   1.000
_cell.angle_alpha   90.00
_cell.angle_beta   90.00
_cell.angle_gamma   90.00
#
_symmetry.space_group_name_H-M   'P 1'
#
loop_
_entity.id
_entity.type
_entity.pdbx_description
1 polymer ?
#
loop_
_entity_poly.entity_id
_entity_poly.type
_entity_poly.pdbx_seq_one_letter_code
_entity_poly.pdbx_strand_id
1 'polypeptide(L)'
;MDFKNIIQEKIWVLGIALLICTILTLNKVYFISNVAQNIYYGIYVALSIIGILTIRKQYDLRIHHGVFIIFNFLVIFVAYLDHFIALPLILIFPLLCAKKCHIVFKIFSAISYILLLVMMSFTLFVRLFFTSTTLVKTINSPNNKQQVEVYSIDQGALGGSTGVDLGKKYCYIFKKNQRIYLGDYGEDRDVRWVDSNHVQIQSKIIDVTLR
;
A
#
# COMPACT_ATOMS: atom_id res chain seq x y z
N MET A 1 29.49 23.54 -15.17
CA MET A 1 28.33 23.17 -14.34
C MET A 1 28.82 22.22 -13.27
N ASP A 2 28.69 22.58 -12.00
CA ASP A 2 29.38 21.93 -10.89
C ASP A 2 28.78 20.53 -10.61
N PHE A 3 29.61 19.50 -10.45
CA PHE A 3 29.16 18.09 -10.32
C PHE A 3 28.23 17.90 -9.11
N LYS A 4 28.42 18.70 -8.06
CA LYS A 4 27.53 18.76 -6.89
C LYS A 4 26.11 19.22 -7.23
N ASN A 5 25.95 20.21 -8.11
CA ASN A 5 24.64 20.74 -8.51
C ASN A 5 23.85 19.69 -9.30
N ILE A 6 24.50 18.94 -10.18
CA ILE A 6 23.87 17.86 -10.97
C ILE A 6 23.36 16.73 -10.05
N ILE A 7 24.09 16.38 -9.00
CA ILE A 7 23.67 15.34 -8.05
C ILE A 7 22.51 15.85 -7.18
N GLN A 8 22.59 17.09 -6.70
CA GLN A 8 21.54 17.68 -5.86
C GLN A 8 20.22 17.80 -6.63
N GLU A 9 20.26 18.21 -7.90
CA GLU A 9 19.09 18.26 -8.78
C GLU A 9 18.45 16.87 -8.97
N LYS A 10 19.26 15.82 -9.15
CA LYS A 10 18.78 14.42 -9.26
C LYS A 10 18.10 13.92 -7.99
N ILE A 11 18.55 14.32 -6.81
CA ILE A 11 17.92 13.93 -5.53
C ILE A 11 16.53 14.55 -5.40
N TRP A 12 16.37 15.82 -5.76
CA TRP A 12 15.06 16.47 -5.71
C TRP A 12 14.06 15.81 -6.65
N VAL A 13 14.47 15.48 -7.88
CA VAL A 13 13.63 14.75 -8.83
C VAL A 13 13.21 13.39 -8.27
N LEU A 14 14.15 12.64 -7.68
CA LEU A 14 13.85 11.35 -7.08
C LEU A 14 12.92 11.47 -5.86
N GLY A 15 13.12 12.47 -5.01
CA GLY A 15 12.26 12.76 -3.86
C GLY A 15 10.82 13.12 -4.28
N ILE A 16 10.67 13.96 -5.31
CA ILE A 16 9.35 14.32 -5.86
C ILE A 16 8.66 13.09 -6.46
N ALA A 17 9.38 12.28 -7.23
CA ALA A 17 8.82 11.05 -7.80
C ALA A 17 8.32 10.09 -6.71
N LEU A 18 9.09 9.88 -5.64
CA LEU A 18 8.68 9.06 -4.51
C LEU A 18 7.48 9.63 -3.74
N LEU A 19 7.41 10.95 -3.59
CA LEU A 19 6.28 11.62 -2.95
C LEU A 19 5.00 11.42 -3.76
N ILE A 20 5.06 11.59 -5.09
CA ILE A 20 3.93 11.35 -5.98
C ILE A 20 3.46 9.89 -5.88
N CYS A 21 4.39 8.93 -5.95
CA CYS A 21 4.05 7.51 -5.80
C CYS A 21 3.40 7.23 -4.43
N THR A 22 3.96 7.75 -3.34
CA THR A 22 3.39 7.57 -1.99
C THR A 22 1.97 8.14 -1.90
N ILE A 23 1.74 9.34 -2.44
CA ILE A 23 0.43 10.00 -2.45
C ILE A 23 -0.59 9.20 -3.27
N LEU A 24 -0.20 8.69 -4.44
CA LEU A 24 -1.08 7.86 -5.28
C LEU A 24 -1.48 6.58 -4.55
N THR A 25 -0.53 5.88 -3.93
CA THR A 25 -0.78 4.64 -3.18
C THR A 25 -1.67 4.90 -1.96
N LEU A 26 -1.40 5.94 -1.16
CA LEU A 26 -2.23 6.32 -0.01
C LEU A 26 -3.67 6.68 -0.40
N ASN A 27 -3.86 7.28 -1.57
CA ASN A 27 -5.18 7.64 -2.09
C ASN A 27 -5.92 6.47 -2.77
N LYS A 28 -5.39 5.24 -2.67
CA LYS A 28 -5.97 4.02 -3.26
C LYS A 28 -6.18 4.15 -4.78
N VAL A 29 -5.25 4.82 -5.45
CA VAL A 29 -5.22 4.91 -6.92
C VAL A 29 -4.32 3.81 -7.44
N TYR A 30 -4.90 2.91 -8.23
CA TYR A 30 -4.24 1.74 -8.78
C TYR A 30 -4.31 1.76 -10.31
N PHE A 31 -3.36 1.13 -10.97
CA PHE A 31 -3.49 0.77 -12.37
C PHE A 31 -4.60 -0.26 -12.54
N ILE A 32 -5.35 -0.17 -13.64
CA ILE A 32 -6.36 -1.15 -14.00
C ILE A 32 -5.69 -2.50 -14.32
N SER A 33 -4.53 -2.47 -14.95
CA SER A 33 -3.73 -3.66 -15.23
C SER A 33 -2.93 -4.11 -14.01
N ASN A 34 -3.14 -5.37 -13.58
CA ASN A 34 -2.37 -5.98 -12.49
C ASN A 34 -0.87 -6.03 -12.81
N VAL A 35 -0.50 -6.23 -14.08
CA VAL A 35 0.92 -6.25 -14.50
C VAL A 35 1.53 -4.86 -14.33
N ALA A 36 0.84 -3.82 -14.79
CA ALA A 36 1.30 -2.44 -14.61
C ALA A 36 1.39 -2.05 -13.12
N GLN A 37 0.43 -2.51 -12.31
CA GLN A 37 0.45 -2.29 -10.86
C GLN A 37 1.66 -2.94 -10.19
N ASN A 38 2.00 -4.18 -10.56
CA ASN A 38 3.16 -4.88 -10.01
C ASN A 38 4.47 -4.23 -10.44
N ILE A 39 4.57 -3.79 -11.71
CA ILE A 39 5.72 -3.01 -12.21
C ILE A 39 5.86 -1.72 -11.42
N TYR A 40 4.76 -0.98 -11.22
CA TYR A 40 4.73 0.24 -10.42
C TYR A 40 5.25 0.02 -9.00
N TYR A 41 4.79 -1.04 -8.31
CA TYR A 41 5.30 -1.37 -6.98
C TYR A 41 6.80 -1.72 -6.99
N GLY A 42 7.26 -2.48 -7.99
CA GLY A 42 8.69 -2.78 -8.15
C GLY A 42 9.53 -1.51 -8.34
N ILE A 43 9.08 -0.59 -9.19
CA ILE A 43 9.73 0.71 -9.41
C ILE A 43 9.74 1.53 -8.12
N TYR A 44 8.63 1.59 -7.39
CA TYR A 44 8.54 2.32 -6.12
C TYR A 44 9.57 1.81 -5.09
N VAL A 45 9.67 0.49 -4.92
CA VAL A 45 10.63 -0.12 -3.99
C VAL A 45 12.07 0.17 -4.43
N ALA A 46 12.38 -0.02 -5.72
CA ALA A 46 13.71 0.24 -6.26
C ALA A 46 14.13 1.72 -6.10
N LEU A 47 13.25 2.65 -6.46
CA LEU A 47 13.49 4.09 -6.30
C LEU A 47 13.68 4.47 -4.83
N SER A 48 12.93 3.86 -3.91
CA SER A 48 13.06 4.12 -2.48
C SER A 48 14.43 3.67 -1.96
N ILE A 49 14.88 2.46 -2.34
CA ILE A 49 16.21 1.95 -1.97
C ILE A 49 17.32 2.84 -2.54
N ILE A 50 17.24 3.20 -3.83
CA ILE A 50 18.20 4.09 -4.48
C ILE A 50 18.22 5.46 -3.78
N GLY A 51 17.05 6.00 -3.43
CA GLY A 51 16.93 7.26 -2.71
C GLY A 51 17.60 7.22 -1.35
N ILE A 52 17.32 6.20 -0.54
CA ILE A 52 17.94 6.01 0.78
C ILE A 52 19.47 5.90 0.65
N LEU A 53 19.97 5.10 -0.30
CA LEU A 53 21.41 4.93 -0.53
C LEU A 53 22.08 6.23 -0.99
N THR A 54 21.41 7.01 -1.84
CA THR A 54 21.91 8.29 -2.36
C THR A 54 21.99 9.33 -1.24
N ILE A 55 20.93 9.47 -0.44
CA ILE A 55 20.91 10.36 0.73
C ILE A 55 22.01 9.97 1.71
N ARG A 56 22.16 8.68 2.01
CA ARG A 56 23.22 8.17 2.88
C ARG A 56 24.60 8.57 2.38
N LYS A 57 24.88 8.37 1.08
CA LYS A 57 26.19 8.65 0.48
C LYS A 57 26.50 10.15 0.44
N GLN A 58 25.50 10.98 0.13
CA GLN A 58 25.70 12.42 -0.04
C GLN A 58 25.86 13.16 1.29
N TYR A 59 25.09 12.80 2.30
CA TYR A 59 25.02 13.56 3.55
C TYR A 59 25.72 12.87 4.73
N ASP A 60 26.38 11.72 4.53
CA ASP A 60 26.84 10.77 5.59
C ASP A 60 25.78 10.67 6.70
N LEU A 61 24.52 10.61 6.28
CA LEU A 61 23.40 10.83 7.17
C LEU A 61 23.27 9.62 8.10
N ARG A 62 23.56 9.86 9.37
CA ARG A 62 23.47 8.88 10.45
C ARG A 62 22.40 9.34 11.41
N ILE A 63 21.32 8.60 11.45
CA ILE A 63 20.18 8.95 12.30
C ILE A 63 20.44 8.40 13.70
N HIS A 64 20.20 9.25 14.71
CA HIS A 64 20.34 8.84 16.10
C HIS A 64 19.36 7.69 16.43
N HIS A 65 19.79 6.70 17.21
CA HIS A 65 18.98 5.53 17.54
C HIS A 65 17.64 5.86 18.20
N GLY A 66 17.56 6.95 18.98
CA GLY A 66 16.30 7.45 19.54
C GLY A 66 15.25 7.83 18.47
N VAL A 67 15.68 8.45 17.37
CA VAL A 67 14.81 8.81 16.25
C VAL A 67 14.33 7.55 15.53
N PHE A 68 15.18 6.52 15.42
CA PHE A 68 14.78 5.24 14.83
C PHE A 68 13.68 4.52 15.62
N ILE A 69 13.68 4.61 16.95
CA ILE A 69 12.64 4.00 17.76
C ILE A 69 11.28 4.62 17.38
N ILE A 70 11.20 5.95 17.38
CA ILE A 70 9.98 6.68 16.98
C ILE A 70 9.59 6.33 15.55
N PHE A 71 10.56 6.31 14.64
CA PHE A 71 10.34 5.98 13.24
C PHE A 71 9.81 4.56 13.07
N ASN A 72 10.35 3.56 13.76
CA ASN A 72 9.89 2.18 13.69
C ASN A 72 8.41 2.06 14.10
N PHE A 73 7.99 2.75 15.17
CA PHE A 73 6.57 2.80 15.54
C PHE A 73 5.70 3.45 14.47
N LEU A 74 6.18 4.53 13.83
CA LEU A 74 5.48 5.14 12.72
C LEU A 74 5.38 4.19 11.51
N VAL A 75 6.43 3.42 11.22
CA VAL A 75 6.42 2.40 10.16
C VAL A 75 5.41 1.29 10.47
N ILE A 76 5.30 0.85 11.73
CA ILE A 76 4.24 -0.11 12.13
C ILE A 76 2.86 0.47 11.82
N PHE A 77 2.61 1.74 12.15
CA PHE A 77 1.34 2.40 11.85
C PHE A 77 1.08 2.51 10.34
N VAL A 78 2.08 2.91 9.55
CA VAL A 78 1.96 2.99 8.09
C VAL A 78 1.73 1.61 7.49
N ALA A 79 2.37 0.57 8.01
CA ALA A 79 2.20 -0.80 7.54
C ALA A 79 0.79 -1.35 7.75
N TYR A 80 0.17 -0.97 8.86
CA TYR A 80 -1.23 -1.29 9.12
C TYR A 80 -2.15 -0.69 8.04
N LEU A 81 -1.84 0.52 7.56
CA LEU A 81 -2.59 1.17 6.48
C LEU A 81 -2.29 0.54 5.11
N ASP A 82 -1.01 0.36 4.79
CA ASP A 82 -0.56 -0.23 3.53
C ASP A 82 0.81 -0.91 3.69
N HIS A 83 0.85 -2.23 3.49
CA HIS A 83 2.04 -3.04 3.67
C HIS A 83 3.12 -2.71 2.61
N PHE A 84 2.73 -2.27 1.41
CA PHE A 84 3.68 -1.95 0.34
C PHE A 84 4.42 -0.65 0.60
N ILE A 85 3.75 0.35 1.18
CA ILE A 85 4.41 1.62 1.56
C ILE A 85 5.45 1.36 2.66
N ALA A 86 5.18 0.42 3.56
CA ALA A 86 6.07 0.14 4.68
C ALA A 86 7.35 -0.61 4.29
N LEU A 87 7.35 -1.39 3.19
CA LEU A 87 8.49 -2.22 2.79
C LEU A 87 9.82 -1.43 2.66
N PRO A 88 9.89 -0.31 1.92
CA PRO A 88 11.12 0.47 1.87
C PRO A 88 11.50 1.11 3.21
N LEU A 89 10.52 1.41 4.07
CA LEU A 89 10.75 2.04 5.35
C LEU A 89 11.40 1.09 6.37
N ILE A 90 11.15 -0.22 6.25
CA ILE A 90 11.84 -1.24 7.05
C ILE A 90 13.35 -1.20 6.75
N LEU A 91 13.73 -1.01 5.49
CA LEU A 91 15.14 -1.00 5.07
C LEU A 91 15.91 0.23 5.57
N ILE A 92 15.23 1.29 5.98
CA ILE A 92 15.85 2.52 6.49
C ILE A 92 16.69 2.24 7.74
N PHE A 93 16.23 1.34 8.61
CA PHE A 93 16.91 1.02 9.87
C PHE A 93 18.34 0.47 9.69
N PRO A 94 18.58 -0.65 8.99
CA PRO A 94 19.94 -1.16 8.78
C PRO A 94 20.80 -0.22 7.92
N LEU A 95 20.20 0.60 7.07
CA LEU A 95 20.91 1.47 6.14
C LEU A 95 21.41 2.78 6.77
N LEU A 96 20.63 3.41 7.66
CA LEU A 96 20.91 4.77 8.18
C LEU A 96 21.35 4.80 9.65
N CYS A 97 21.53 3.63 10.28
CA CYS A 97 21.89 3.49 11.69
C CYS A 97 23.21 4.18 12.06
N ALA A 98 23.22 5.05 13.08
CA ALA A 98 24.43 5.70 13.55
C ALA A 98 25.37 4.75 14.31
N LYS A 99 26.62 4.61 13.85
CA LYS A 99 27.62 3.76 14.54
C LYS A 99 27.93 4.20 15.98
N LYS A 100 27.88 5.51 16.25
CA LYS A 100 28.19 6.12 17.56
C LYS A 100 26.89 6.54 18.25
N CYS A 101 26.54 5.85 19.33
CA CYS A 101 25.38 6.14 20.18
C CYS A 101 25.52 5.36 21.50
N HIS A 102 24.86 5.83 22.57
CA HIS A 102 24.80 5.11 23.84
C HIS A 102 24.20 3.72 23.65
N ILE A 103 24.79 2.74 24.32
CA ILE A 103 24.41 1.33 24.19
C ILE A 103 22.93 1.07 24.49
N VAL A 104 22.35 1.82 25.43
CA VAL A 104 20.94 1.74 25.80
C VAL A 104 20.05 2.01 24.58
N PHE A 105 20.27 3.11 23.86
CA PHE A 105 19.49 3.41 22.65
C PHE A 105 19.74 2.40 21.53
N LYS A 106 20.95 1.84 21.42
CA LYS A 106 21.22 0.76 20.46
C LYS A 106 20.33 -0.45 20.73
N ILE A 107 20.28 -0.91 21.99
CA ILE A 107 19.47 -2.06 22.41
C ILE A 107 17.98 -1.79 22.14
N PHE A 108 17.44 -0.66 22.63
CA PHE A 108 16.03 -0.34 22.41
C PHE A 108 15.67 -0.23 20.92
N SER A 109 16.54 0.39 20.13
CA SER A 109 16.32 0.49 18.69
C SER A 109 16.33 -0.88 18.00
N ALA A 110 17.23 -1.78 18.39
CA ALA A 110 17.28 -3.14 17.86
C ALA A 110 16.04 -3.95 18.25
N ILE A 111 15.60 -3.86 19.51
CA ILE A 111 14.36 -4.48 19.98
C ILE A 111 13.16 -3.96 19.18
N SER A 112 13.03 -2.64 19.02
CA SER A 112 11.92 -2.05 18.25
C SER A 112 11.90 -2.50 16.79
N TYR A 113 13.08 -2.68 16.18
CA TYR A 113 13.22 -3.15 14.82
C TYR A 113 12.87 -4.65 14.70
N ILE A 114 13.31 -5.48 15.65
CA ILE A 114 12.92 -6.90 15.71
C ILE A 114 11.41 -7.02 15.87
N LEU A 115 10.79 -6.22 16.74
CA LEU A 115 9.34 -6.20 16.93
C LEU A 115 8.60 -5.84 15.64
N LEU A 116 9.07 -4.82 14.91
CA LEU A 116 8.55 -4.45 13.58
C LEU A 116 8.63 -5.65 12.62
N LEU A 117 9.78 -6.33 12.53
CA LEU A 117 9.95 -7.50 11.65
C LEU A 117 9.04 -8.66 12.03
N VAL A 118 8.91 -8.96 13.33
CA VAL A 118 8.04 -10.03 13.83
C VAL A 118 6.58 -9.72 13.49
N MET A 119 6.11 -8.49 13.74
CA MET A 119 4.75 -8.06 13.40
C MET A 119 4.46 -8.15 11.90
N MET A 120 5.40 -7.71 11.06
CA MET A 120 5.29 -7.84 9.59
C MET A 120 5.26 -9.28 9.13
N SER A 121 6.15 -10.12 9.68
CA SER A 121 6.20 -11.53 9.31
C SER A 121 4.92 -12.24 9.74
N PHE A 122 4.39 -11.92 10.93
CA PHE A 122 3.15 -12.47 11.42
C PHE A 122 1.94 -12.04 10.58
N THR A 123 1.82 -10.75 10.23
CA THR A 123 0.74 -10.25 9.37
C THR A 123 0.79 -10.88 7.97
N LEU A 124 1.99 -11.00 7.38
CA LEU A 124 2.19 -11.72 6.12
C LEU A 124 1.84 -13.20 6.26
N PHE A 125 2.24 -13.86 7.35
CA PHE A 125 1.92 -15.26 7.62
C PHE A 125 0.41 -15.46 7.72
N VAL A 126 -0.30 -14.66 8.51
CA VAL A 126 -1.76 -14.70 8.61
C VAL A 126 -2.40 -14.51 7.23
N ARG A 127 -1.93 -13.54 6.45
CA ARG A 127 -2.46 -13.26 5.12
C ARG A 127 -2.18 -14.39 4.12
N LEU A 128 -1.04 -15.05 4.17
CA LEU A 128 -0.68 -16.11 3.23
C LEU A 128 -1.37 -17.44 3.54
N PHE A 129 -1.57 -17.74 4.82
CA PHE A 129 -2.06 -19.07 5.25
C PHE A 129 -3.52 -19.07 5.70
N PHE A 130 -4.06 -17.96 6.19
CA PHE A 130 -5.38 -17.90 6.81
C PHE A 130 -6.35 -16.95 6.12
N THR A 131 -5.92 -16.16 5.14
CA THR A 131 -6.81 -15.24 4.43
C THR A 131 -6.64 -15.33 2.92
N SER A 132 -7.64 -15.88 2.24
CA SER A 132 -7.69 -15.87 0.78
C SER A 132 -8.67 -14.80 0.32
N THR A 133 -8.19 -13.76 -0.34
CA THR A 133 -9.04 -12.79 -1.04
C THR A 133 -9.00 -13.11 -2.52
N THR A 134 -10.13 -13.56 -3.07
CA THR A 134 -10.27 -13.91 -4.47
C THR A 134 -11.17 -12.92 -5.17
N LEU A 135 -10.73 -12.40 -6.32
CA LEU A 135 -11.58 -11.60 -7.19
C LEU A 135 -12.52 -12.57 -7.94
N VAL A 136 -13.80 -12.54 -7.58
CA VAL A 136 -14.82 -13.44 -8.16
C VAL A 136 -15.23 -12.95 -9.55
N LYS A 137 -15.59 -11.67 -9.64
CA LYS A 137 -16.05 -11.07 -10.89
C LYS A 137 -15.80 -9.57 -10.93
N THR A 138 -15.63 -9.05 -12.14
CA THR A 138 -15.57 -7.61 -12.43
C THR A 138 -16.67 -7.28 -13.43
N ILE A 139 -17.53 -6.33 -13.07
CA ILE A 139 -18.68 -5.94 -13.89
C ILE A 139 -18.59 -4.45 -14.22
N ASN A 140 -18.46 -4.12 -15.51
CA ASN A 140 -18.44 -2.73 -15.96
C ASN A 140 -19.86 -2.14 -15.94
N SER A 141 -19.95 -0.87 -15.55
CA SER A 141 -21.16 -0.08 -15.72
C SER A 141 -21.55 0.03 -17.20
N PRO A 142 -22.84 0.24 -17.53
CA PRO A 142 -23.29 0.42 -18.91
C PRO A 142 -22.55 1.54 -19.67
N ASN A 143 -22.13 2.60 -18.98
CA ASN A 143 -21.38 3.71 -19.57
C ASN A 143 -19.85 3.51 -19.54
N ASN A 144 -19.37 2.38 -19.03
CA ASN A 144 -17.96 1.99 -18.89
C ASN A 144 -17.06 2.98 -18.10
N LYS A 145 -17.63 3.94 -17.36
CA LYS A 145 -16.87 4.88 -16.50
C LYS A 145 -16.52 4.28 -15.14
N GLN A 146 -17.33 3.33 -14.70
CA GLN A 146 -17.21 2.66 -13.41
C GLN A 146 -17.20 1.15 -13.58
N GLN A 147 -16.62 0.45 -12.63
CA GLN A 147 -16.68 -1.00 -12.53
C GLN A 147 -16.93 -1.43 -11.10
N VAL A 148 -17.56 -2.59 -10.93
CA VAL A 148 -17.75 -3.23 -9.65
C VAL A 148 -16.87 -4.46 -9.59
N GLU A 149 -16.04 -4.55 -8.57
CA GLU A 149 -15.17 -5.69 -8.28
C GLU A 149 -15.75 -6.42 -7.07
N VAL A 150 -16.09 -7.69 -7.25
CA VAL A 150 -16.64 -8.53 -6.19
C VAL A 150 -15.54 -9.46 -5.71
N TYR A 151 -15.24 -9.39 -4.42
CA TYR A 151 -14.23 -10.17 -3.74
C TYR A 151 -14.88 -11.17 -2.79
N SER A 152 -14.47 -12.43 -2.86
CA SER A 152 -14.73 -13.41 -1.83
C SER A 152 -13.53 -13.45 -0.89
N ILE A 153 -13.78 -13.19 0.39
CA ILE A 153 -12.78 -13.16 1.45
C ILE A 153 -13.02 -14.38 2.32
N ASP A 154 -12.15 -15.38 2.21
CA ASP A 154 -12.14 -16.56 3.06
C ASP A 154 -11.09 -16.38 4.16
N GLN A 155 -11.52 -16.48 5.42
CA GLN A 155 -10.68 -16.36 6.61
C GLN A 155 -10.50 -17.70 7.35
N GLY A 156 -10.80 -18.82 6.68
CA GLY A 156 -10.72 -20.15 7.25
C GLY A 156 -11.74 -20.34 8.38
N ALA A 157 -11.27 -20.79 9.55
CA ALA A 157 -12.13 -21.07 10.70
C ALA A 157 -12.82 -19.83 11.30
N LEU A 158 -12.37 -18.63 10.93
CA LEU A 158 -13.02 -17.36 11.31
C LEU A 158 -14.23 -17.02 10.43
N GLY A 159 -14.51 -17.84 9.41
CA GLY A 159 -15.58 -17.64 8.44
C GLY A 159 -15.09 -16.89 7.20
N GLY A 160 -15.98 -16.12 6.58
CA GLY A 160 -15.66 -15.34 5.40
C GLY A 160 -16.63 -14.19 5.18
N SER A 161 -16.34 -13.35 4.19
CA SER A 161 -17.18 -12.22 3.80
C SER A 161 -17.14 -11.97 2.30
N THR A 162 -18.20 -11.33 1.79
CA THR A 162 -18.24 -10.82 0.42
C THR A 162 -17.98 -9.31 0.45
N GLY A 163 -16.90 -8.87 -0.19
CA GLY A 163 -16.58 -7.46 -0.36
C GLY A 163 -16.95 -7.00 -1.76
N VAL A 164 -17.63 -5.86 -1.88
CA VAL A 164 -17.91 -5.24 -3.18
C VAL A 164 -17.29 -3.85 -3.22
N ASP A 165 -16.37 -3.67 -4.16
CA ASP A 165 -15.62 -2.43 -4.35
C ASP A 165 -16.07 -1.76 -5.66
N LEU A 166 -16.33 -0.46 -5.58
CA LEU A 166 -16.59 0.39 -6.74
C LEU A 166 -15.25 0.97 -7.23
N GLY A 167 -14.88 0.64 -8.45
CA GLY A 167 -13.73 1.20 -9.17
C GLY A 167 -14.16 2.33 -10.09
N LYS A 168 -13.82 3.58 -9.77
CA LYS A 168 -13.95 4.72 -10.70
C LYS A 168 -12.74 4.75 -11.62
N LYS A 169 -12.95 4.67 -12.94
CA LYS A 169 -11.85 4.68 -13.93
C LYS A 169 -11.44 6.11 -14.27
N TYR A 170 -10.14 6.35 -14.35
CA TYR A 170 -9.54 7.61 -14.78
C TYR A 170 -8.63 7.36 -15.97
N CYS A 171 -8.92 8.05 -17.09
CA CYS A 171 -8.17 7.97 -18.34
C CYS A 171 -7.95 6.54 -18.86
N TYR A 172 -8.82 5.58 -18.50
CA TYR A 172 -8.70 4.15 -18.84
C TYR A 172 -7.40 3.46 -18.40
N ILE A 173 -6.59 4.11 -17.57
CA ILE A 173 -5.29 3.61 -17.10
C ILE A 173 -5.37 3.34 -15.60
N PHE A 174 -5.99 4.25 -14.86
CA PHE A 174 -6.09 4.19 -13.41
C PHE A 174 -7.52 3.86 -12.96
N LYS A 175 -7.64 3.25 -11.80
CA LYS A 175 -8.88 3.08 -11.05
C LYS A 175 -8.67 3.52 -9.62
N LYS A 176 -9.70 4.12 -9.03
CA LYS A 176 -9.78 4.32 -7.58
C LYS A 176 -10.85 3.40 -7.04
N ASN A 177 -10.44 2.50 -6.15
CA ASN A 177 -11.34 1.53 -5.54
C ASN A 177 -11.86 2.03 -4.19
N GLN A 178 -13.16 1.91 -3.98
CA GLN A 178 -13.83 2.25 -2.74
C GLN A 178 -14.81 1.15 -2.37
N ARG A 179 -14.71 0.62 -1.14
CA ARG A 179 -15.63 -0.39 -0.66
C ARG A 179 -17.03 0.20 -0.50
N ILE A 180 -17.99 -0.34 -1.23
CA ILE A 180 -19.39 0.08 -1.17
C ILE A 180 -20.25 -0.87 -0.34
N TYR A 181 -19.83 -2.14 -0.22
CA TYR A 181 -20.54 -3.15 0.54
C TYR A 181 -19.57 -4.18 1.15
N LEU A 182 -19.92 -4.64 2.34
CA LEU A 182 -19.30 -5.77 3.02
C LEU A 182 -20.44 -6.58 3.63
N GLY A 183 -20.58 -7.83 3.19
CA GLY A 183 -21.64 -8.73 3.63
C GLY A 183 -21.13 -10.13 3.91
N ASP A 184 -22.06 -11.06 4.11
CA ASP A 184 -21.75 -12.42 4.51
C ASP A 184 -21.04 -13.21 3.39
N TYR A 185 -20.48 -14.36 3.74
CA TYR A 185 -19.81 -15.23 2.78
C TYR A 185 -20.82 -15.85 1.79
N GLY A 186 -20.53 -15.79 0.48
CA GLY A 186 -21.35 -16.39 -0.57
C GLY A 186 -22.45 -15.48 -1.16
N GLU A 187 -22.44 -14.20 -0.81
CA GLU A 187 -23.33 -13.17 -1.40
C GLU A 187 -22.84 -12.64 -2.76
N ASP A 188 -21.77 -13.23 -3.30
CA ASP A 188 -21.08 -12.83 -4.52
C ASP A 188 -21.90 -13.04 -5.81
N ARG A 189 -22.93 -13.89 -5.75
CA ARG A 189 -23.75 -14.27 -6.91
C ARG A 189 -24.64 -13.15 -7.42
N ASP A 190 -25.24 -12.35 -6.55
CA ASP A 190 -26.32 -11.41 -6.90
C ASP A 190 -25.89 -9.94 -7.01
N VAL A 191 -24.65 -9.70 -7.44
CA VAL A 191 -24.17 -8.35 -7.75
C VAL A 191 -24.34 -8.06 -9.24
N ARG A 192 -25.09 -7.00 -9.59
CA ARG A 192 -25.30 -6.51 -10.96
C ARG A 192 -25.57 -5.01 -11.01
N TRP A 193 -25.26 -4.39 -12.15
CA TRP A 193 -25.69 -3.02 -12.43
C TRP A 193 -27.18 -3.00 -12.79
N VAL A 194 -27.93 -2.07 -12.19
CA VAL A 194 -29.32 -1.77 -12.58
C VAL A 194 -29.29 -0.72 -13.70
N ASP A 195 -28.47 0.30 -13.53
CA ASP A 195 -28.22 1.33 -14.53
C ASP A 195 -26.77 1.86 -14.39
N SER A 196 -26.46 3.07 -14.87
CA SER A 196 -25.11 3.64 -14.78
C SER A 196 -24.73 4.16 -13.38
N ASN A 197 -25.69 4.32 -12.49
CA ASN A 197 -25.57 4.97 -11.19
C ASN A 197 -26.06 4.09 -10.03
N HIS A 198 -26.67 2.95 -10.31
CA HIS A 198 -27.21 2.06 -9.29
C HIS A 198 -26.67 0.63 -9.45
N VAL A 199 -26.14 0.10 -8.35
CA VAL A 199 -25.69 -1.28 -8.24
C VAL A 199 -26.66 -2.03 -7.33
N GLN A 200 -27.20 -3.14 -7.81
CA GLN A 200 -27.96 -4.07 -7.01
C GLN A 200 -27.00 -5.12 -6.42
N ILE A 201 -27.09 -5.31 -5.11
CA ILE A 201 -26.40 -6.35 -4.35
C ILE A 201 -27.48 -7.09 -3.58
N GLN A 202 -27.78 -8.33 -3.99
CA GLN A 202 -28.92 -9.09 -3.49
C GLN A 202 -30.25 -8.31 -3.63
N SER A 203 -30.90 -7.96 -2.52
CA SER A 203 -32.15 -7.20 -2.46
C SER A 203 -31.93 -5.69 -2.23
N LYS A 204 -30.68 -5.23 -2.08
CA LYS A 204 -30.35 -3.82 -1.82
C LYS A 204 -29.86 -3.13 -3.08
N ILE A 205 -30.39 -1.94 -3.34
CA ILE A 205 -29.93 -1.05 -4.41
C ILE A 205 -29.09 0.06 -3.77
N ILE A 206 -27.86 0.23 -4.26
CA ILE A 206 -26.92 1.25 -3.80
C ILE A 206 -26.73 2.27 -4.91
N ASP A 207 -27.02 3.54 -4.61
CA ASP A 207 -26.66 4.67 -5.46
C ASP A 207 -25.16 4.98 -5.29
N VAL A 208 -24.42 4.90 -6.40
CA VAL A 208 -22.97 5.12 -6.44
C VAL A 208 -22.57 6.57 -6.69
N THR A 209 -23.53 7.47 -6.94
CA THR A 209 -23.26 8.91 -7.12
C THR A 209 -23.08 9.67 -5.80
N LEU A 210 -23.69 9.17 -4.72
CA LEU A 210 -23.65 9.76 -3.38
C LEU A 210 -22.37 9.42 -2.59
N ARG A 211 -21.38 8.76 -3.20
CA ARG A 211 -20.16 8.24 -2.52
C ARG A 211 -18.83 8.62 -3.16
#